data_AF-A0AAN7XVT6-F1
#
_entry.id   AF-A0AAN7XVT6-F1
#
_cell.length_a   1.000
_cell.length_b   1.000
_cell.length_c   1.000
_cell.angle_alpha   90.00
_cell.angle_beta   90.00
_cell.angle_gamma   90.00
#
_symmetry.space_group_name_H-M   'P 1'
#
loop_
_entity.id
_entity.type
_entity.pdbx_description
1 polymer ?
#
loop_
_entity_poly.entity_id
_entity_poly.type
_entity_poly.pdbx_seq_one_letter_code
_entity_poly.pdbx_strand_id
1 'polypeptide(L)'
;MAKDIVRKLLKVKPEERLTIEGVLDHPWLNCTEALDNVLPSAQMMMDKAVVAGIQQAHAEQLANMRIQDLNVSLKPLNSVNNPILRKRKLLGPKPSDGFFIHDPENGGEDSNVALEKLRDVIAQCILPQAGENEDEKLNEVMYDAWRFNRDCKQLRDGLPGLSWDGRSFSDKVDRLKLAEIVKQAIEEKTNLEESH
;
A
#
# COMPACT_ATOMS: atom_id res chain seq x y z
N MET A 1 35.83 7.27 -33.59
CA MET A 1 35.05 8.25 -34.40
C MET A 1 33.88 8.76 -33.58
N ALA A 2 33.47 10.03 -33.70
CA ALA A 2 32.49 10.74 -32.85
C ALA A 2 31.24 9.96 -32.40
N LYS A 3 30.72 9.04 -33.23
CA LYS A 3 29.59 8.18 -32.86
C LYS A 3 29.87 7.27 -31.65
N ASP A 4 31.13 6.93 -31.39
CA ASP A 4 31.51 6.09 -30.26
C ASP A 4 31.30 6.77 -28.91
N ILE A 5 31.76 8.03 -28.78
CA ILE A 5 31.54 8.81 -27.57
C ILE A 5 30.06 9.06 -27.32
N VAL A 6 29.28 9.36 -28.37
CA VAL A 6 27.82 9.52 -28.26
C VAL A 6 27.16 8.23 -27.74
N ARG A 7 27.53 7.06 -28.26
CA ARG A 7 27.00 5.77 -27.79
C ARG A 7 27.33 5.49 -26.32
N LYS A 8 28.53 5.85 -25.87
CA LYS A 8 28.96 5.68 -24.47
C LYS A 8 28.28 6.66 -23.51
N LEU A 9 28.00 7.89 -23.96
CA LEU A 9 27.26 8.90 -23.20
C LEU A 9 25.77 8.57 -23.07
N LEU A 10 25.17 8.01 -24.11
CA LEU A 10 23.73 7.67 -24.17
C LEU A 10 23.43 6.23 -23.70
N LYS A 11 24.27 5.67 -22.82
CA LYS A 11 23.99 4.39 -22.17
C LYS A 11 22.79 4.49 -21.23
N VAL A 12 21.84 3.56 -21.41
CA VAL A 12 20.58 3.49 -20.66
C VAL A 12 20.85 3.27 -19.18
N LYS A 13 21.70 2.29 -18.86
CA LYS A 13 22.16 2.02 -17.50
C LYS A 13 23.13 3.11 -17.04
N PRO A 14 22.85 3.83 -15.94
CA PRO A 14 23.73 4.87 -15.43
C PRO A 14 25.14 4.38 -15.08
N GLU A 15 25.26 3.14 -14.62
CA GLU A 15 26.52 2.54 -14.14
C GLU A 15 27.48 2.21 -15.29
N GLU A 16 26.93 1.92 -16.47
CA GLU A 16 27.70 1.67 -17.69
C GLU A 16 27.99 2.96 -18.48
N ARG A 17 27.47 4.11 -18.03
CA ARG A 17 27.60 5.39 -18.73
C ARG A 17 28.99 5.97 -18.53
N LEU A 18 29.53 6.58 -19.59
CA LEU A 18 30.83 7.23 -19.56
C LEU A 18 30.85 8.35 -18.50
N THR A 19 31.85 8.31 -17.63
CA THR A 19 32.10 9.37 -16.63
C THR A 19 32.71 10.60 -17.29
N ILE A 20 32.69 11.73 -16.58
CA ILE A 20 33.28 12.97 -17.07
C ILE A 20 34.78 12.84 -17.35
N GLU A 21 35.51 12.10 -16.52
CA GLU A 21 36.94 11.79 -16.72
C GLU A 21 37.15 11.02 -18.03
N GLY A 22 36.34 9.97 -18.27
CA GLY A 22 36.41 9.20 -19.51
C GLY A 22 35.99 9.99 -20.77
N VAL A 23 35.19 11.05 -20.62
CA VAL A 23 34.90 12.00 -21.71
C VAL A 23 36.13 12.86 -22.02
N LEU A 24 36.76 13.42 -20.99
CA LEU A 24 37.94 14.28 -21.14
C LEU A 24 39.13 13.51 -21.72
N ASP A 25 39.28 12.23 -21.39
CA ASP A 25 40.33 11.38 -21.94
C ASP A 25 40.02 10.85 -23.35
N HIS A 26 38.79 11.06 -23.85
CA HIS A 26 38.35 10.45 -25.09
C HIS A 26 39.12 11.03 -26.31
N PRO A 27 39.73 10.18 -27.17
CA PRO A 27 40.57 10.65 -28.27
C PRO A 27 39.90 11.64 -29.22
N TRP A 28 38.58 11.57 -29.37
CA TRP A 28 37.84 12.52 -30.22
C TRP A 28 37.81 13.96 -29.65
N LEU A 29 37.80 14.15 -28.33
CA LEU A 29 37.92 15.50 -27.75
C LEU A 29 39.36 15.99 -27.73
N ASN A 30 40.31 15.09 -27.54
CA ASN A 30 41.74 15.42 -27.48
C ASN A 30 42.43 15.47 -28.86
N CYS A 31 41.70 15.15 -29.94
CA CYS A 31 42.21 15.26 -31.29
C CYS A 31 42.28 16.74 -31.67
N THR A 32 43.50 17.29 -31.80
CA THR A 32 43.75 18.66 -32.29
C THR A 32 43.58 18.80 -33.80
N GLU A 33 43.36 17.70 -34.53
CA GLU A 33 43.03 17.74 -35.95
C GLU A 33 41.57 18.18 -36.12
N ALA A 34 41.38 19.45 -36.51
CA ALA A 34 40.09 19.99 -36.88
C ALA A 34 39.57 19.25 -38.13
N LEU A 35 38.55 18.40 -37.95
CA LEU A 35 37.82 17.80 -39.05
C LEU A 35 36.91 18.88 -39.68
N ASP A 36 37.29 19.41 -40.83
CA ASP A 36 36.57 20.46 -41.57
C ASP A 36 35.32 19.94 -42.32
N ASN A 37 34.53 19.11 -41.62
CA ASN A 37 33.31 18.53 -42.17
C ASN A 37 32.16 19.52 -42.06
N VAL A 38 31.53 19.86 -43.19
CA VAL A 38 30.31 20.67 -43.21
C VAL A 38 29.15 19.85 -42.60
N LEU A 39 28.57 20.37 -41.51
CA LEU A 39 27.45 19.74 -40.81
C LEU A 39 26.12 20.40 -41.15
N PRO A 40 25.03 19.64 -41.34
CA PRO A 40 23.70 20.19 -41.62
C PRO A 40 23.02 20.80 -40.37
N SER A 41 23.67 20.78 -39.21
CA SER A 41 23.11 21.20 -37.93
C SER A 41 22.54 22.61 -37.96
N ALA A 42 23.21 23.57 -38.62
CA ALA A 42 22.74 24.95 -38.72
C ALA A 42 21.39 25.04 -39.47
N GLN A 43 21.22 24.29 -40.55
CA GLN A 43 19.97 24.25 -41.31
C GLN A 43 18.84 23.58 -40.52
N MET A 44 19.14 22.49 -39.80
CA MET A 44 18.16 21.79 -38.97
C MET A 44 17.63 22.67 -37.82
N MET A 45 18.45 23.59 -37.30
CA MET A 45 18.09 24.48 -36.20
C MET A 45 17.29 25.74 -36.64
N MET A 46 17.06 25.94 -37.94
CA MET A 46 16.30 27.10 -38.46
C MET A 46 14.79 26.97 -38.19
N ASP A 47 14.27 25.75 -38.10
CA ASP A 47 12.86 25.51 -37.80
C ASP A 47 12.61 25.66 -36.30
N LYS A 48 12.09 26.84 -35.92
CA LYS A 48 11.80 27.19 -34.52
C LYS A 48 10.76 26.26 -33.88
N ALA A 49 9.80 25.75 -34.64
CA ALA A 49 8.76 24.87 -34.11
C ALA A 49 9.35 23.50 -33.75
N VAL A 50 10.18 22.96 -34.64
CA VAL A 50 10.92 21.70 -34.39
C VAL A 50 11.86 21.85 -33.21
N VAL A 51 12.63 22.95 -33.13
CA VAL A 51 13.54 23.20 -32.00
C VAL A 51 12.80 23.29 -30.67
N ALA A 52 11.65 23.98 -30.62
CA ALA A 52 10.85 24.06 -29.42
C ALA A 52 10.36 22.67 -28.95
N GLY A 53 9.91 21.82 -29.88
CA GLY A 53 9.52 20.45 -29.57
C GLY A 53 10.69 19.61 -29.01
N ILE A 54 11.89 19.75 -29.58
CA ILE A 54 13.09 19.08 -29.09
C ILE A 54 13.44 19.55 -27.67
N GLN A 55 13.38 20.86 -27.40
CA GLN A 55 13.66 21.42 -26.07
C GLN A 55 12.68 20.91 -25.02
N GLN A 56 11.39 20.86 -25.36
CA GLN A 56 10.37 20.32 -24.47
C GLN A 56 10.64 18.84 -24.15
N ALA A 57 10.82 18.01 -25.18
CA ALA A 57 11.10 16.59 -24.98
C ALA A 57 12.39 16.37 -24.17
N HIS A 58 13.42 17.18 -24.41
CA HIS A 58 14.66 17.12 -23.64
C HIS A 58 14.46 17.46 -22.16
N ALA A 59 13.64 18.48 -21.85
CA ALA A 59 13.32 18.84 -20.47
C ALA A 59 12.55 17.73 -19.74
N GLU A 60 11.56 17.11 -20.41
CA GLU A 60 10.80 15.99 -19.87
C GLU A 60 11.70 14.78 -19.56
N GLN A 61 12.62 14.44 -20.46
CA GLN A 61 13.56 13.33 -20.25
C GLN A 61 14.54 13.62 -19.11
N LEU A 62 15.04 14.86 -18.97
CA LEU A 62 15.89 15.23 -17.86
C LEU A 62 15.17 15.12 -16.50
N ALA A 63 13.88 15.45 -16.45
CA ALA A 63 13.09 15.30 -15.23
C ALA A 63 12.95 13.82 -14.82
N ASN A 64 12.78 12.91 -15.77
CA ASN A 64 12.66 11.47 -15.51
C ASN A 64 14.00 10.82 -15.13
N MET A 65 15.11 11.31 -15.69
CA MET A 65 16.44 10.75 -15.42
C MET A 65 17.07 11.23 -14.11
N ARG A 66 16.53 12.29 -13.51
CA ARG A 66 16.98 12.84 -12.22
C ARG A 66 16.17 12.22 -11.10
N ILE A 67 16.84 11.83 -10.02
CA ILE A 67 16.16 11.51 -8.76
C ILE A 67 15.65 12.84 -8.21
N GLN A 68 14.34 12.93 -7.94
CA GLN A 68 13.77 14.12 -7.32
C GLN A 68 14.18 14.13 -5.84
N ASP A 69 14.57 15.30 -5.32
CA ASP A 69 14.93 15.49 -3.90
C ASP A 69 13.73 15.30 -2.94
N LEU A 70 12.55 14.99 -3.48
CA LEU A 70 11.37 14.71 -2.70
C LEU A 70 11.49 13.31 -2.08
N ASN A 71 12.04 13.27 -0.86
CA ASN A 71 12.14 12.07 -0.05
C ASN A 71 10.76 11.70 0.55
N VAL A 72 9.85 11.24 -0.30
CA VAL A 72 8.57 10.64 0.12
C VAL A 72 8.68 9.14 -0.07
N SER A 73 8.80 8.42 1.04
CA SER A 73 8.65 6.97 1.04
C SER A 73 7.18 6.60 1.09
N LEU A 74 6.82 5.54 0.36
CA LEU A 74 5.48 4.97 0.47
C LEU A 74 5.32 4.38 1.87
N LYS A 75 4.21 4.70 2.54
CA LYS A 75 3.86 4.07 3.82
C LYS A 75 3.57 2.58 3.59
N PRO A 76 3.91 1.69 4.55
CA PRO A 76 3.51 0.29 4.51
C PRO A 76 2.00 0.12 4.37
N LEU A 77 1.55 -0.88 3.61
CA LEU A 77 0.13 -1.05 3.20
C LEU A 77 -0.87 -1.12 4.38
N ASN A 78 -0.43 -1.59 5.55
CA ASN A 78 -1.23 -1.66 6.77
C ASN A 78 -1.54 -0.26 7.36
N SER A 79 -0.63 0.71 7.17
CA SER A 79 -0.71 2.08 7.69
C SER A 79 -1.26 3.10 6.68
N VAL A 80 -1.50 2.69 5.43
CA VAL A 80 -2.01 3.56 4.37
C VAL A 80 -3.53 3.71 4.48
N ASN A 81 -4.01 4.95 4.59
CA ASN A 81 -5.42 5.28 4.54
C ASN A 81 -5.78 5.94 3.19
N ASN A 82 -6.02 5.11 2.17
CA ASN A 82 -6.44 5.56 0.84
C ASN A 82 -7.90 5.15 0.55
N PRO A 83 -8.77 6.05 0.06
CA PRO A 83 -10.17 5.73 -0.27
C PRO A 83 -10.36 4.53 -1.21
N ILE A 84 -9.45 4.33 -2.17
CA ILE A 84 -9.49 3.20 -3.11
C ILE A 84 -9.20 1.89 -2.37
N LEU A 85 -8.18 1.88 -1.50
CA LEU A 85 -7.84 0.70 -0.69
C LEU A 85 -8.97 0.36 0.27
N ARG A 86 -9.61 1.37 0.89
CA ARG A 86 -10.79 1.17 1.75
C ARG A 86 -11.93 0.49 0.99
N LYS A 87 -12.28 0.99 -0.19
CA LYS A 87 -13.34 0.39 -1.02
C LYS A 87 -13.00 -1.05 -1.43
N ARG A 88 -11.74 -1.35 -1.77
CA ARG A 88 -11.32 -2.71 -2.14
C ARG A 88 -11.28 -3.67 -0.96
N LYS A 89 -10.90 -3.24 0.24
CA LYS A 89 -10.99 -4.06 1.46
C LYS A 89 -12.44 -4.42 1.78
N LEU A 90 -13.36 -3.47 1.63
CA LEU A 90 -14.81 -3.70 1.80
C LEU A 90 -15.41 -4.61 0.73
N LEU A 91 -14.78 -4.68 -0.45
CA LEU A 91 -15.20 -5.52 -1.58
C LEU A 91 -14.33 -6.79 -1.72
N GLY A 92 -13.51 -7.12 -0.71
CA GLY A 92 -12.56 -8.22 -0.79
C GLY A 92 -13.23 -9.57 -1.09
N PRO A 93 -12.63 -10.41 -1.95
CA PRO A 93 -13.15 -11.75 -2.21
C PRO A 93 -13.11 -12.60 -0.94
N LYS A 94 -14.09 -13.50 -0.78
CA LYS A 94 -14.06 -14.58 0.23
C LYS A 94 -12.65 -15.21 0.26
N PRO A 95 -12.15 -15.62 1.43
CA PRO A 95 -10.81 -16.17 1.57
C PRO A 95 -10.73 -17.45 0.73
N SER A 96 -10.00 -17.38 -0.38
CA SER A 96 -9.48 -18.55 -1.07
C SER A 96 -8.02 -18.27 -1.40
N ASP A 97 -7.18 -19.14 -0.85
CA ASP A 97 -5.77 -19.38 -1.14
C ASP A 97 -4.79 -18.18 -1.11
N GLY A 98 -4.35 -17.88 0.11
CA GLY A 98 -2.98 -18.17 0.52
C GLY A 98 -1.85 -17.78 -0.44
N PHE A 99 -1.54 -16.48 -0.49
CA PHE A 99 -0.16 -16.05 -0.61
C PHE A 99 0.11 -14.98 0.46
N PHE A 100 0.28 -15.44 1.70
CA PHE A 100 0.77 -14.60 2.78
C PHE A 100 2.26 -14.39 2.56
N ILE A 101 2.64 -13.18 2.14
CA ILE A 101 4.01 -12.72 2.33
C ILE A 101 4.15 -12.50 3.83
N HIS A 102 4.71 -13.49 4.51
CA HIS A 102 4.99 -13.44 5.94
C HIS A 102 6.24 -12.57 6.14
N ASP A 103 6.05 -11.38 6.69
CA ASP A 103 7.13 -10.55 7.22
C ASP A 103 7.34 -10.99 8.69
N PRO A 104 8.53 -11.47 9.11
CA PRO A 104 8.69 -12.14 10.40
C PRO A 104 8.83 -11.20 11.60
N GLU A 105 8.40 -9.94 11.52
CA GLU A 105 8.72 -8.93 12.54
C GLU A 105 7.50 -8.24 13.16
N ASN A 106 6.48 -9.00 13.59
CA ASN A 106 5.31 -8.39 14.23
C ASN A 106 4.81 -9.17 15.46
N GLY A 107 5.42 -8.90 16.62
CA GLY A 107 4.94 -9.36 17.93
C GLY A 107 3.66 -8.66 18.44
N GLY A 108 2.96 -7.90 17.59
CA GLY A 108 1.71 -7.19 17.91
C GLY A 108 0.47 -7.66 17.12
N GLU A 109 0.55 -8.75 16.37
CA GLU A 109 -0.54 -9.23 15.50
C GLU A 109 -1.80 -9.65 16.27
N ASP A 110 -1.66 -10.24 17.45
CA ASP A 110 -2.81 -10.81 18.17
C ASP A 110 -3.82 -9.76 18.64
N SER A 111 -3.35 -8.56 19.04
CA SER A 111 -4.26 -7.49 19.50
C SER A 111 -5.01 -6.85 18.32
N ASN A 112 -4.31 -6.68 17.19
CA ASN A 112 -4.92 -6.16 15.96
C ASN A 112 -5.99 -7.13 15.43
N VAL A 113 -5.68 -8.43 15.41
CA VAL A 113 -6.62 -9.49 15.05
C VAL A 113 -7.81 -9.52 16.02
N ALA A 114 -7.57 -9.38 17.33
CA ALA A 114 -8.63 -9.37 18.33
C ALA A 114 -9.62 -8.19 18.14
N LEU A 115 -9.11 -7.00 17.81
CA LEU A 115 -9.93 -5.82 17.49
C LEU A 115 -10.67 -5.98 16.16
N GLU A 116 -10.05 -6.59 15.16
CA GLU A 116 -10.68 -6.87 13.86
C GLU A 116 -11.89 -7.79 14.04
N LYS A 117 -11.76 -8.86 14.82
CA LYS A 117 -12.88 -9.79 15.08
C LYS A 117 -14.06 -9.14 15.79
N LEU A 118 -13.83 -8.19 16.71
CA LEU A 118 -14.92 -7.43 17.34
C LEU A 118 -15.64 -6.52 16.32
N ARG A 119 -14.89 -5.90 15.40
CA ARG A 119 -15.47 -5.07 14.34
C ARG A 119 -16.33 -5.87 13.38
N ASP A 120 -15.95 -7.12 13.08
CA ASP A 120 -16.74 -8.02 12.24
C ASP A 120 -18.12 -8.31 12.86
N VAL A 121 -18.21 -8.47 14.19
CA VAL A 121 -19.50 -8.67 14.89
C VAL A 121 -20.40 -7.44 14.73
N ILE A 122 -19.84 -6.23 14.90
CA ILE A 122 -20.59 -4.99 14.71
C ILE A 122 -21.08 -4.86 13.25
N ALA A 123 -20.22 -5.19 12.29
CA ALA A 123 -20.59 -5.18 10.87
C ALA A 123 -21.75 -6.13 10.58
N GLN A 124 -21.73 -7.35 11.15
CA GLN A 124 -22.82 -8.32 10.99
C GLN A 124 -24.12 -7.86 11.68
N CYS A 125 -24.04 -7.07 12.75
CA CYS A 125 -25.21 -6.50 13.42
C CYS A 125 -25.87 -5.37 12.61
N ILE A 126 -25.08 -4.53 11.93
CA ILE A 126 -25.57 -3.35 11.17
C ILE A 126 -25.95 -3.73 9.74
N LEU A 127 -25.17 -4.59 9.10
CA LEU A 127 -25.29 -5.00 7.70
C LEU A 127 -25.27 -6.53 7.61
N PRO A 128 -26.35 -7.21 8.03
CA PRO A 128 -26.44 -8.65 7.87
C PRO A 128 -26.43 -9.00 6.38
N GLN A 129 -25.58 -9.95 5.99
CA GLN A 129 -25.59 -10.46 4.61
C GLN A 129 -26.90 -11.19 4.35
N ALA A 130 -27.67 -10.73 3.37
CA ALA A 130 -28.96 -11.32 3.01
C ALA A 130 -28.79 -12.79 2.57
N GLY A 131 -29.38 -13.72 3.33
CA GLY A 131 -29.37 -15.16 3.07
C GLY A 131 -30.09 -15.95 4.18
N GLU A 132 -30.38 -17.24 3.95
CA GLU A 132 -31.19 -18.06 4.87
C GLU A 132 -30.50 -18.40 6.22
N ASN A 133 -29.23 -17.99 6.43
CA ASN A 133 -28.40 -18.39 7.58
C ASN A 133 -27.80 -17.20 8.36
N GLU A 134 -28.52 -16.08 8.48
CA GLU A 134 -28.00 -14.87 9.15
C GLU A 134 -27.55 -15.11 10.60
N ASP A 135 -28.31 -15.91 11.35
CA ASP A 135 -28.05 -16.16 12.77
C ASP A 135 -26.90 -17.16 12.97
N GLU A 136 -26.76 -18.14 12.06
CA GLU A 136 -25.59 -19.03 12.02
C GLU A 136 -24.33 -18.23 11.73
N LYS A 137 -24.41 -17.25 10.81
CA LYS A 137 -23.27 -16.40 10.52
C LYS A 137 -22.91 -15.47 11.67
N LEU A 138 -23.92 -14.94 12.38
CA LEU A 138 -23.70 -14.15 13.59
C LEU A 138 -23.03 -14.97 14.69
N ASN A 139 -23.43 -16.23 14.88
CA ASN A 139 -22.80 -17.15 15.83
C ASN A 139 -21.32 -17.40 15.49
N GLU A 140 -20.99 -17.66 14.22
CA GLU A 140 -19.60 -17.85 13.78
C GLU A 140 -18.73 -16.63 14.09
N VAL A 141 -19.20 -15.45 13.67
CA VAL A 141 -18.45 -14.19 13.83
C VAL A 141 -18.30 -13.84 15.31
N MET A 142 -19.34 -14.08 16.11
CA MET A 142 -19.28 -13.88 17.56
C MET A 142 -18.35 -14.87 18.25
N TYR A 143 -18.33 -16.13 17.83
CA TYR A 143 -17.45 -17.15 18.39
C TYR A 143 -15.98 -16.80 18.15
N ASP A 144 -15.64 -16.38 16.93
CA ASP A 144 -14.29 -15.91 16.61
C ASP A 144 -13.93 -14.71 17.50
N ALA A 145 -14.78 -13.69 17.57
CA ALA A 145 -14.54 -12.51 18.40
C ALA A 145 -14.35 -12.86 19.88
N TRP A 146 -15.17 -13.75 20.42
CA TRP A 146 -15.07 -14.20 21.81
C TRP A 146 -13.78 -15.00 22.07
N ARG A 147 -13.34 -15.82 21.11
CA ARG A 147 -12.10 -16.62 21.24
C ARG A 147 -10.84 -15.74 21.35
N PHE A 148 -10.77 -14.67 20.56
CA PHE A 148 -9.63 -13.74 20.58
C PHE A 148 -9.71 -12.70 21.72
N ASN A 149 -10.87 -12.57 22.38
CA ASN A 149 -11.11 -11.56 23.43
C ASN A 149 -11.62 -12.17 24.74
N ARG A 150 -11.14 -13.37 25.10
CA ARG A 150 -11.55 -14.08 26.35
C ARG A 150 -11.24 -13.30 27.62
N ASP A 151 -10.25 -12.43 27.56
CA ASP A 151 -9.76 -11.58 28.64
C ASP A 151 -10.65 -10.35 28.89
N CYS A 152 -11.39 -9.88 27.88
CA CYS A 152 -12.26 -8.71 27.96
C CYS A 152 -13.37 -8.89 29.00
N LYS A 153 -13.54 -7.90 29.88
CA LYS A 153 -14.56 -7.96 30.94
C LYS A 153 -15.94 -7.67 30.39
N GLN A 154 -16.06 -6.68 29.49
CA GLN A 154 -17.35 -6.30 28.88
C GLN A 154 -18.03 -7.47 28.17
N LEU A 155 -17.26 -8.31 27.45
CA LEU A 155 -17.80 -9.50 26.81
C LEU A 155 -18.22 -10.57 27.81
N ARG A 156 -17.43 -10.80 28.86
CA ARG A 156 -17.74 -11.82 29.88
C ARG A 156 -19.01 -11.48 30.67
N ASP A 157 -19.22 -10.21 30.96
CA ASP A 157 -20.37 -9.76 31.75
C ASP A 157 -21.63 -9.55 30.88
N GLY A 158 -21.45 -9.10 29.63
CA GLY A 158 -22.56 -8.76 28.73
C GLY A 158 -23.15 -9.93 27.94
N LEU A 159 -22.32 -10.88 27.48
CA LEU A 159 -22.77 -11.97 26.61
C LEU A 159 -23.75 -12.96 27.28
N PRO A 160 -23.61 -13.33 28.57
CA PRO A 160 -24.60 -14.19 29.23
C PRO A 160 -26.01 -13.58 29.23
N GLY A 161 -26.12 -12.24 29.27
CA GLY A 161 -27.40 -11.52 29.19
C GLY A 161 -28.08 -11.59 27.82
N LEU A 162 -27.37 -12.07 26.79
CA LEU A 162 -27.89 -12.32 25.44
C LEU A 162 -28.05 -13.81 25.13
N SER A 163 -28.03 -14.67 26.17
CA SER A 163 -28.12 -16.12 26.02
C SER A 163 -26.95 -16.74 25.23
N TRP A 164 -25.73 -16.20 25.39
CA TRP A 164 -24.51 -16.77 24.81
C TRP A 164 -23.97 -17.91 25.68
N ASP A 165 -23.77 -19.09 25.09
CA ASP A 165 -23.27 -20.29 25.77
C ASP A 165 -21.75 -20.52 25.61
N GLY A 166 -21.05 -19.59 24.95
CA GLY A 166 -19.63 -19.73 24.59
C GLY A 166 -19.38 -20.25 23.17
N ARG A 167 -20.44 -20.64 22.45
CA ARG A 167 -20.38 -21.13 21.07
C ARG A 167 -21.45 -20.54 20.16
N SER A 168 -22.65 -20.36 20.68
CA SER A 168 -23.82 -19.84 19.97
C SER A 168 -24.78 -19.13 20.92
N PHE A 169 -25.64 -18.29 20.35
CA PHE A 169 -26.79 -17.75 21.06
C PHE A 169 -27.93 -18.77 21.04
N SER A 170 -28.46 -19.12 22.21
CA SER A 170 -29.59 -20.06 22.31
C SER A 170 -30.95 -19.42 22.00
N ASP A 171 -31.03 -18.10 22.08
CA ASP A 171 -32.24 -17.31 21.82
C ASP A 171 -32.00 -16.25 20.74
N LYS A 172 -33.10 -15.64 20.26
CA LYS A 172 -33.03 -14.54 19.31
C LYS A 172 -32.26 -13.35 19.90
N VAL A 173 -31.19 -12.96 19.23
CA VAL A 173 -30.27 -11.93 19.69
C VAL A 173 -30.79 -10.53 19.37
N ASP A 174 -30.77 -9.65 20.36
CA ASP A 174 -30.92 -8.22 20.15
C ASP A 174 -29.61 -7.65 19.58
N ARG A 175 -29.56 -7.53 18.24
CA ARG A 175 -28.37 -7.10 17.49
C ARG A 175 -27.89 -5.69 17.89
N LEU A 176 -28.79 -4.81 18.37
CA LEU A 176 -28.42 -3.47 18.83
C LEU A 176 -27.67 -3.54 20.17
N LYS A 177 -28.20 -4.32 21.12
CA LYS A 177 -27.53 -4.54 22.41
C LYS A 177 -26.20 -5.28 22.25
N LEU A 178 -26.15 -6.26 21.35
CA LEU A 178 -24.90 -6.97 21.05
C LEU A 178 -23.84 -6.00 20.49
N ALA A 179 -24.21 -5.14 19.53
CA ALA A 179 -23.30 -4.15 18.97
C ALA A 179 -22.81 -3.14 20.04
N GLU A 180 -23.66 -2.77 20.99
CA GLU A 180 -23.28 -1.87 22.09
C GLU A 180 -22.27 -2.52 23.05
N ILE A 181 -22.50 -3.78 23.45
CA ILE A 181 -21.58 -4.55 24.30
C ILE A 181 -20.22 -4.71 23.59
N VAL A 182 -20.23 -5.06 22.30
CA VAL A 182 -19.00 -5.23 21.52
C VAL A 182 -18.28 -3.90 21.31
N LYS A 183 -19.01 -2.79 21.15
CA LYS A 183 -18.41 -1.46 21.08
C LYS A 183 -17.69 -1.09 22.38
N GLN A 184 -18.30 -1.35 23.54
CA GLN A 184 -17.67 -1.14 24.84
C GLN A 184 -16.43 -2.02 25.02
N ALA A 185 -16.45 -3.26 24.50
CA ALA A 185 -15.28 -4.13 24.49
C ALA A 185 -14.12 -3.59 23.64
N ILE A 186 -14.41 -2.97 22.49
CA ILE A 186 -13.40 -2.30 21.65
C ILE A 186 -12.80 -1.10 22.38
N GLU A 187 -13.63 -0.29 23.03
CA GLU A 187 -13.18 0.87 23.82
C GLU A 187 -12.29 0.42 24.99
N GLU A 188 -12.65 -0.65 25.70
CA GLU A 188 -11.82 -1.23 26.77
C GLU A 188 -10.44 -1.66 26.26
N LYS A 189 -10.38 -2.38 25.12
CA LYS A 189 -9.09 -2.81 24.53
C LYS A 189 -8.26 -1.67 23.98
N THR A 190 -8.88 -0.67 23.35
CA THR A 190 -8.16 0.49 22.79
C THR A 190 -7.52 1.31 23.91
N ASN A 191 -8.23 1.51 25.04
CA ASN A 191 -7.70 2.23 26.20
C ASN A 191 -6.56 1.48 26.91
N LEU A 192 -6.57 0.14 26.87
CA LEU A 192 -5.49 -0.69 27.41
C LEU A 192 -4.22 -0.63 26.55
N GLU A 193 -4.33 -0.50 25.22
CA GLU A 193 -3.19 -0.29 24.31
C GLU A 193 -2.56 1.10 24.47
N GLU A 194 -3.36 2.14 24.75
CA GLU A 194 -2.83 3.51 24.98
C GLU A 194 -2.13 3.70 26.34
N SER A 195 -2.32 2.75 27.27
CA SER A 195 -1.74 2.81 28.62
C SER A 195 -0.39 2.08 28.77
N HIS A 196 0.14 1.50 27.69
CA HIS A 196 1.41 0.76 27.63
C HIS A 196 2.43 1.42 26.69
#